data_AF-A0A8S1N8T1-F1
#
_entry.id   AF-A0A8S1N8T1-F1
#
_cell.length_a   1.000
_cell.length_b   1.000
_cell.length_c   1.000
_cell.angle_alpha   90.00
_cell.angle_beta   90.00
_cell.angle_gamma   90.00
#
_symmetry.space_group_name_H-M   'P 1'
#
loop_
_entity.id
_entity.type
_entity.pdbx_description
1 polymer ?
#
loop_
_entity_poly.entity_id
_entity_poly.type
_entity_poly.pdbx_seq_one_letter_code
_entity_poly.pdbx_strand_id
1 'polypeptide(L)'
;MELEKTLHRVQERILTHQYVPKFTNICSMILLSLASINLLIIWGLSHRTINQIQFDIEQKDKIYHYSIVDNDKTILMMKYSNTQELLHLETEFLELHNFTIINITVDYNNYFDSSLQQLLAKATNLETLFLHDVAYSIYSDIYVKNNATNQTFIWKENQNLYNQLGKVAYNFCDFLIITLGLFISSAISSLYIKITIICAPVIIIIMLEVSYIFGNRQIFPIFLARAFPWIGLYLNILDRTQRSKKQLIVAFTLMLLLIYFIYLSSIIIGSYLLFKIQVPYGLEDNFFGLVTVNEFASLLFLRTRSSIYFVPKFTIIYYYLFLWYVRSTNYGFYSLAMITLSYMCFGTFCLFIFIYEIPSLGWNPLSFYTPSIDRPRCYYLPVFSMNWINDLPQLWTMFYPLHGRRYFQIQNLALVDRNFPLLNNLLDIELQEQQ
;
A
#
# COMPACT_ATOMS: atom_id res chain seq x y z
N MET A 1 2.87 8.91 -23.99
CA MET A 1 4.31 8.57 -24.10
C MET A 1 5.21 9.60 -23.42
N GLU A 2 4.96 10.90 -23.61
CA GLU A 2 5.81 11.97 -23.03
C GLU A 2 5.90 11.96 -21.51
N LEU A 3 4.82 11.62 -20.79
CA LEU A 3 4.87 11.46 -19.33
C LEU A 3 5.96 10.46 -18.90
N GLU A 4 6.00 9.29 -19.53
CA GLU A 4 6.98 8.24 -19.21
C GLU A 4 8.41 8.69 -19.52
N LYS A 5 8.62 9.48 -20.58
CA LYS A 5 9.94 10.08 -20.87
C LYS A 5 10.37 11.06 -19.79
N THR A 6 9.46 11.92 -19.34
CA THR A 6 9.73 12.86 -18.25
C THR A 6 10.08 12.12 -16.97
N LEU A 7 9.31 11.08 -16.63
CA LEU A 7 9.60 10.22 -15.47
C LEU A 7 10.96 9.53 -15.62
N HIS A 8 11.32 9.04 -16.81
CA HIS A 8 12.63 8.43 -17.07
C HIS A 8 13.78 9.42 -16.84
N ARG A 9 13.70 10.65 -17.36
CA ARG A 9 14.72 11.68 -17.11
C ARG A 9 14.87 12.01 -15.62
N VAL A 10 13.76 12.06 -14.88
CA VAL A 10 13.78 12.30 -13.43
C VAL A 10 14.49 11.14 -12.72
N GLN A 11 14.15 9.90 -13.06
CA GLN A 11 14.79 8.73 -12.48
C GLN A 11 16.28 8.66 -12.83
N GLU A 12 16.68 8.88 -14.09
CA GLU A 12 18.08 8.93 -14.50
C GLU A 12 18.87 9.96 -13.69
N ARG A 13 18.32 11.17 -13.51
CA ARG A 13 18.94 12.21 -12.67
C ARG A 13 19.08 11.77 -11.20
N ILE A 14 18.10 11.07 -10.65
CA ILE A 14 18.17 10.55 -9.28
C ILE A 14 19.24 9.46 -9.18
N LEU A 15 19.22 8.48 -10.08
CA LEU A 15 20.07 7.30 -10.01
C LEU A 15 21.55 7.56 -10.36
N THR A 16 21.83 8.60 -11.16
CA THR A 16 23.20 9.04 -11.50
C THR A 16 23.91 9.75 -10.34
N HIS A 17 23.19 10.10 -9.27
CA HIS A 17 23.79 10.80 -8.14
C HIS A 17 24.79 9.89 -7.39
N GLN A 18 26.00 10.41 -7.13
CA GLN A 18 27.14 9.65 -6.60
C GLN A 18 26.88 8.83 -5.33
N TYR A 19 25.96 9.28 -4.47
CA TYR A 19 25.64 8.59 -3.20
C TYR A 19 24.53 7.55 -3.31
N VAL A 20 23.74 7.55 -4.39
CA VAL A 20 22.56 6.69 -4.52
C VAL A 20 22.88 5.20 -4.57
N PRO A 21 23.94 4.72 -5.26
CA PRO A 21 24.29 3.30 -5.24
C PRO A 21 24.66 2.79 -3.84
N LYS A 22 25.48 3.56 -3.10
CA LYS A 22 25.87 3.20 -1.73
C LYS A 22 24.65 3.23 -0.79
N PHE A 23 23.84 4.28 -0.91
CA PHE A 23 22.64 4.47 -0.09
C PHE A 23 21.63 3.34 -0.31
N THR A 24 21.29 3.00 -1.56
CA THR A 24 20.31 1.96 -1.88
C THR A 24 20.76 0.58 -1.41
N ASN A 25 22.05 0.25 -1.54
CA ASN A 25 22.60 -1.00 -1.03
C ASN A 25 22.50 -1.08 0.50
N ILE A 26 23.01 -0.07 1.21
CA ILE A 26 22.98 -0.01 2.68
C ILE A 26 21.53 -0.04 3.19
N CYS A 27 20.64 0.75 2.58
CA CYS A 27 19.23 0.80 2.93
C CYS A 27 18.56 -0.58 2.76
N SER A 28 18.84 -1.29 1.66
CA SER A 28 18.28 -2.63 1.44
C SER A 28 18.72 -3.63 2.50
N MET A 29 20.02 -3.64 2.88
CA MET A 29 20.54 -4.53 3.91
C MET A 29 19.94 -4.21 5.28
N ILE A 30 19.84 -2.93 5.65
CA ILE A 30 19.28 -2.51 6.93
C ILE A 30 17.80 -2.88 7.00
N LEU A 31 17.00 -2.54 5.98
CA LEU A 31 15.56 -2.82 6.01
C LEU A 31 15.26 -4.31 6.03
N LEU A 32 15.95 -5.13 5.23
CA LEU A 32 15.73 -6.58 5.23
C LEU A 32 16.21 -7.26 6.52
N SER A 33 17.28 -6.77 7.14
CA SER A 33 17.72 -7.26 8.45
C SER A 33 16.75 -6.88 9.56
N LEU A 34 16.24 -5.64 9.58
CA LEU A 34 15.18 -5.21 10.52
C LEU A 34 13.90 -6.02 10.33
N ALA A 35 13.49 -6.31 9.09
CA ALA A 35 12.35 -7.18 8.83
C ALA A 35 12.58 -8.61 9.41
N SER A 36 13.78 -9.15 9.25
CA SER A 36 14.14 -10.46 9.80
C SER A 36 14.12 -10.48 11.34
N ILE A 37 14.64 -9.41 11.97
CA ILE A 37 14.57 -9.22 13.41
C ILE A 37 13.11 -9.14 13.88
N ASN A 38 12.27 -8.37 13.20
CA ASN A 38 10.86 -8.27 13.57
C ASN A 38 10.13 -9.61 13.44
N LEU A 39 10.43 -10.42 12.42
CA LEU A 39 9.88 -11.78 12.30
C LEU A 39 10.32 -12.67 13.47
N LEU A 40 11.57 -12.58 13.92
CA LEU A 40 12.06 -13.29 15.10
C LEU A 40 11.35 -12.82 16.38
N ILE A 41 11.09 -11.52 16.51
CA ILE A 41 10.34 -10.96 17.64
C ILE A 41 8.90 -11.47 17.63
N ILE A 42 8.20 -11.41 16.48
CA ILE A 42 6.84 -11.95 16.34
C ILE A 42 6.82 -13.44 16.69
N TRP A 43 7.79 -14.20 16.19
CA TRP A 43 7.93 -15.62 16.49
C TRP A 43 8.14 -15.87 17.99
N GLY A 44 9.06 -15.15 18.64
CA GLY A 44 9.30 -15.26 20.07
C GLY A 44 8.09 -14.88 20.92
N LEU A 45 7.40 -13.79 20.57
CA LEU A 45 6.18 -13.35 21.25
C LEU A 45 5.01 -14.31 21.05
N SER A 46 4.93 -15.00 19.91
CA SER A 46 3.88 -16.01 19.65
C SER A 46 4.06 -17.31 20.46
N HIS A 47 5.29 -17.60 20.91
CA HIS A 47 5.60 -18.79 21.73
C HIS A 47 5.64 -18.48 23.23
N ARG A 48 5.31 -17.26 23.63
CA ARG A 48 5.27 -16.91 25.05
C ARG A 48 4.17 -17.69 25.76
N THR A 49 4.42 -18.00 27.01
CA THR A 49 3.42 -18.49 27.95
C THR A 49 2.32 -17.44 28.09
N ILE A 50 1.10 -17.84 27.77
CA ILE A 50 -0.07 -16.98 27.92
C ILE A 50 -0.44 -17.01 29.40
N ASN A 51 -0.35 -15.86 30.06
CA ASN A 51 -0.87 -15.71 31.41
C ASN A 51 -2.38 -15.94 31.34
N GLN A 52 -2.83 -17.07 31.87
CA GLN A 52 -4.26 -17.37 31.94
C GLN A 52 -4.91 -16.38 32.88
N ILE A 53 -5.58 -15.39 32.31
CA ILE A 53 -6.43 -14.50 33.08
C ILE A 53 -7.70 -15.31 33.35
N GLN A 54 -7.84 -15.80 34.58
CA GLN A 54 -9.02 -16.55 35.00
C GLN A 54 -10.18 -15.58 35.18
N PHE A 55 -11.13 -15.62 34.26
CA PHE A 55 -12.38 -14.89 34.37
C PHE A 55 -13.48 -15.85 34.85
N ASP A 56 -14.35 -15.35 35.74
CA ASP A 56 -15.53 -16.09 36.17
C ASP A 56 -16.62 -15.90 35.12
N ILE A 57 -16.64 -16.80 34.13
CA ILE A 57 -17.48 -16.70 32.93
C ILE A 57 -18.98 -16.77 33.29
N GLU A 58 -19.33 -17.37 34.43
CA GLU A 58 -20.72 -17.59 34.82
C GLU A 58 -21.45 -16.32 35.29
N GLN A 59 -20.72 -15.26 35.63
CA GLN A 59 -21.31 -14.07 36.26
C GLN A 59 -21.43 -12.89 35.29
N LYS A 60 -22.63 -12.70 34.73
CA LYS A 60 -22.93 -11.66 33.74
C LYS A 60 -22.97 -10.22 34.29
N ASP A 61 -23.05 -10.06 35.61
CA ASP A 61 -23.20 -8.76 36.29
C ASP A 61 -21.86 -8.20 36.82
N LYS A 62 -20.74 -8.81 36.39
CA LYS A 62 -19.39 -8.43 36.79
C LYS A 62 -18.69 -7.61 35.72
N ILE A 63 -18.08 -6.50 36.13
CA ILE A 63 -17.17 -5.72 35.30
C ILE A 63 -15.78 -5.83 35.91
N TYR A 64 -14.81 -6.16 35.07
CA TYR A 64 -13.43 -6.32 35.51
C TYR A 64 -12.61 -5.13 35.03
N HIS A 65 -11.99 -4.43 35.97
CA HIS A 65 -10.99 -3.40 35.70
C HIS A 65 -9.61 -4.01 35.86
N TYR A 66 -8.94 -4.24 34.75
CA TYR A 66 -7.59 -4.77 34.73
C TYR A 66 -6.60 -3.62 34.58
N SER A 67 -5.72 -3.42 35.55
CA SER A 67 -4.67 -2.41 35.50
C SER A 67 -3.29 -3.04 35.60
N ILE A 68 -2.40 -2.60 34.71
CA ILE A 68 -0.97 -2.93 34.78
C ILE A 68 -0.25 -1.71 35.34
N VAL A 69 0.46 -1.90 36.44
CA VAL A 69 1.10 -0.84 37.22
C VAL A 69 2.62 -1.04 37.24
N ASP A 70 3.37 0.04 37.08
CA ASP A 70 4.83 0.07 37.30
C ASP A 70 5.15 1.21 38.27
N ASN A 71 5.69 0.87 39.46
CA ASN A 71 6.03 1.84 40.51
C ASN A 71 4.88 2.85 40.79
N ASP A 72 3.68 2.33 41.08
CA ASP A 72 2.43 3.06 41.33
C ASP A 72 1.84 3.84 40.15
N LYS A 73 2.47 3.81 38.96
CA LYS A 73 1.91 4.41 37.74
C LYS A 73 1.15 3.38 36.93
N THR A 74 -0.13 3.65 36.67
CA THR A 74 -0.95 2.85 35.76
C THR A 74 -0.47 3.04 34.33
N ILE A 75 0.13 2.00 33.74
CA ILE A 75 0.58 2.00 32.34
C ILE A 75 -0.58 1.66 31.41
N LEU A 76 -1.39 0.66 31.79
CA LEU A 76 -2.53 0.21 31.00
C LEU A 76 -3.73 0.00 31.92
N MET A 77 -4.91 0.41 31.44
CA MET A 77 -6.18 0.14 32.10
C MET A 77 -7.19 -0.36 31.07
N MET A 78 -7.69 -1.58 31.28
CA MET A 78 -8.66 -2.25 30.43
C MET A 78 -9.92 -2.57 31.23
N LYS A 79 -11.08 -2.38 30.60
CA LYS A 79 -12.37 -2.84 31.13
C LYS A 79 -12.79 -4.10 30.38
N TYR A 80 -13.31 -5.07 31.10
CA TYR A 80 -13.79 -6.33 30.56
C TYR A 80 -15.21 -6.60 31.04
N SER A 81 -16.03 -7.20 30.17
CA SER A 81 -17.37 -7.69 30.50
C SER A 81 -17.80 -8.79 29.51
N ASN A 82 -18.70 -9.66 29.94
CA ASN A 82 -19.40 -10.62 29.06
C ASN A 82 -20.55 -9.96 28.28
N THR A 83 -20.95 -8.75 28.67
CA THR A 83 -22.00 -7.95 28.01
C THR A 83 -21.39 -6.64 27.51
N GLN A 84 -21.65 -6.33 26.24
CA GLN A 84 -21.04 -5.17 25.59
C GLN A 84 -21.50 -3.86 26.21
N GLU A 85 -22.79 -3.79 26.57
CA GLU A 85 -23.46 -2.58 27.04
C GLU A 85 -22.84 -2.06 28.34
N LEU A 86 -22.44 -2.97 29.23
CA LEU A 86 -21.83 -2.63 30.52
C LEU A 86 -20.50 -1.88 30.39
N LEU A 87 -19.74 -2.09 29.30
CA LEU A 87 -18.47 -1.40 29.08
C LEU A 87 -18.61 0.09 28.77
N HIS A 88 -19.80 0.50 28.33
CA HIS A 88 -20.08 1.88 27.95
C HIS A 88 -20.75 2.69 29.07
N LEU A 89 -21.20 2.02 30.14
CA LEU A 89 -21.78 2.70 31.29
C LEU A 89 -20.71 3.41 32.12
N GLU A 90 -21.10 4.56 32.66
CA GLU A 90 -20.29 5.29 33.62
C GLU A 90 -20.23 4.54 34.96
N THR A 91 -19.11 4.66 35.68
CA THR A 91 -18.89 3.95 36.95
C THR A 91 -19.94 4.33 37.99
N GLU A 92 -20.37 5.59 38.01
CA GLU A 92 -21.43 6.06 38.92
C GLU A 92 -22.76 5.34 38.70
N PHE A 93 -23.13 5.10 37.43
CA PHE A 93 -24.37 4.39 37.09
C PHE A 93 -24.29 2.91 37.48
N LEU A 94 -23.12 2.29 37.33
CA LEU A 94 -22.87 0.91 37.70
C LEU A 94 -22.99 0.70 39.20
N GLU A 95 -22.43 1.62 40.00
CA GLU A 95 -22.53 1.62 41.46
C GLU A 95 -23.98 1.80 41.93
N LEU A 96 -24.75 2.69 41.29
CA LEU A 96 -26.17 2.91 41.62
C LEU A 96 -27.06 1.68 41.41
N HIS A 97 -26.71 0.80 40.47
CA HIS A 97 -27.50 -0.39 40.13
C HIS A 97 -26.92 -1.69 40.72
N ASN A 98 -26.01 -1.59 41.69
CA ASN A 98 -25.37 -2.73 42.37
C ASN A 98 -24.59 -3.67 41.43
N PHE A 99 -24.03 -3.15 40.32
CA PHE A 99 -23.08 -3.94 39.53
C PHE A 99 -21.77 -4.10 40.30
N THR A 100 -21.19 -5.30 40.24
CA THR A 100 -19.93 -5.57 40.95
C THR A 100 -18.72 -5.24 40.06
N ILE A 101 -17.88 -4.32 40.53
CA ILE A 101 -16.62 -3.94 39.88
C ILE A 101 -15.48 -4.67 40.57
N ILE A 102 -14.76 -5.50 39.81
CA ILE A 102 -13.59 -6.24 40.29
C ILE A 102 -12.33 -5.56 39.75
N ASN A 103 -11.55 -4.97 40.64
CA ASN A 103 -10.26 -4.38 40.29
C ASN A 103 -9.16 -5.45 40.39
N ILE A 104 -8.52 -5.75 39.26
CA ILE A 104 -7.37 -6.64 39.16
C ILE A 104 -6.16 -5.77 38.85
N THR A 105 -5.20 -5.72 39.78
CA THR A 105 -3.94 -4.99 39.60
C THR A 105 -2.79 -5.97 39.43
N VAL A 106 -2.01 -5.82 38.37
CA VAL A 106 -0.84 -6.65 38.08
C VAL A 106 0.39 -5.76 37.94
N ASP A 107 1.44 -6.09 38.66
CA ASP A 107 2.74 -5.42 38.54
C ASP A 107 3.37 -5.77 37.18
N TYR A 108 3.87 -4.75 36.46
CA TYR A 108 4.50 -4.87 35.16
C TYR A 108 5.62 -5.92 35.13
N ASN A 109 6.42 -6.01 36.20
CA ASN A 109 7.51 -6.98 36.27
C ASN A 109 7.01 -8.42 36.45
N ASN A 110 5.85 -8.60 37.09
CA ASN A 110 5.23 -9.91 37.28
C ASN A 110 4.36 -10.34 36.09
N TYR A 111 4.09 -9.43 35.16
CA TYR A 111 3.35 -9.76 33.93
C TYR A 111 4.16 -10.64 32.97
N PHE A 112 5.49 -10.65 33.06
CA PHE A 112 6.34 -11.44 32.18
C PHE A 112 7.06 -12.56 32.94
N ASP A 113 7.06 -13.76 32.38
CA ASP A 113 7.74 -14.92 32.98
C ASP A 113 9.27 -14.83 32.88
N SER A 114 9.78 -14.01 31.96
CA SER A 114 11.21 -13.84 31.76
C SER A 114 11.59 -12.42 31.32
N SER A 115 12.82 -12.02 31.64
CA SER A 115 13.41 -10.76 31.19
C SER A 115 13.52 -10.66 29.66
N LEU A 116 13.67 -11.81 28.97
CA LEU A 116 13.69 -11.86 27.51
C LEU A 116 12.31 -11.52 26.92
N GLN A 117 11.22 -12.05 27.48
CA GLN A 117 9.88 -11.65 27.08
C GLN A 117 9.63 -10.16 27.34
N GLN A 118 10.07 -9.65 28.49
CA GLN A 118 9.99 -8.23 28.81
C GLN A 118 10.77 -7.37 27.81
N LEU A 119 11.94 -7.83 27.34
CA LEU A 119 12.72 -7.16 26.30
C LEU A 119 11.99 -7.18 24.94
N LEU A 120 11.48 -8.33 24.52
CA LEU A 120 10.71 -8.46 23.28
C LEU A 120 9.43 -7.63 23.32
N ALA A 121 8.79 -7.56 24.47
CA ALA A 121 7.59 -6.78 24.69
C ALA A 121 7.80 -5.29 24.40
N LYS A 122 9.00 -4.74 24.65
CA LYS A 122 9.34 -3.34 24.31
C LYS A 122 9.26 -3.03 22.81
N ALA A 123 9.34 -4.05 21.95
CA ALA A 123 9.18 -3.87 20.50
C ALA A 123 7.70 -3.74 20.09
N THR A 124 6.76 -3.99 21.01
CA THR A 124 5.32 -3.95 20.78
C THR A 124 4.62 -3.10 21.84
N ASN A 125 3.36 -2.74 21.60
CA ASN A 125 2.57 -2.06 22.62
C ASN A 125 2.07 -3.08 23.65
N LEU A 126 2.11 -2.71 24.94
CA LEU A 126 1.63 -3.57 26.02
C LEU A 126 0.12 -3.87 25.92
N GLU A 127 -0.66 -2.95 25.37
CA GLU A 127 -2.04 -3.20 24.96
C GLU A 127 -2.16 -4.41 24.02
N THR A 128 -1.32 -4.49 22.98
CA THR A 128 -1.38 -5.60 22.00
C THR A 128 -1.06 -6.94 22.66
N LEU A 129 -0.10 -6.95 23.59
CA LEU A 129 0.23 -8.14 24.38
C LEU A 129 -0.94 -8.56 25.26
N PHE A 130 -1.54 -7.62 25.98
CA PHE A 130 -2.70 -7.89 26.81
C PHE A 130 -3.87 -8.45 26.00
N LEU A 131 -4.24 -7.80 24.90
CA LEU A 131 -5.34 -8.25 24.03
C LEU A 131 -5.05 -9.60 23.40
N HIS A 132 -3.79 -9.89 23.05
CA HIS A 132 -3.37 -11.22 22.60
C HIS A 132 -3.59 -12.27 23.70
N ASP A 133 -3.18 -12.00 24.94
CA ASP A 133 -3.37 -12.96 26.04
C ASP A 133 -4.85 -13.20 26.34
N VAL A 134 -5.67 -12.15 26.33
CA VAL A 134 -7.13 -12.27 26.47
C VAL A 134 -7.71 -13.12 25.34
N ALA A 135 -7.37 -12.82 24.08
CA ALA A 135 -7.93 -13.48 22.90
C ALA A 135 -7.65 -14.99 22.84
N TYR A 136 -6.60 -15.48 23.51
CA TYR A 136 -6.23 -16.90 23.55
C TYR A 136 -6.42 -17.56 24.91
N SER A 137 -6.71 -16.81 25.98
CA SER A 137 -6.94 -17.38 27.31
C SER A 137 -8.39 -17.78 27.54
N ILE A 138 -9.36 -17.17 26.84
CA ILE A 138 -10.77 -17.37 27.15
C ILE A 138 -11.53 -18.04 26.01
N TYR A 139 -12.45 -18.93 26.40
CA TYR A 139 -13.28 -19.74 25.53
C TYR A 139 -14.74 -19.24 25.45
N SER A 140 -15.03 -18.02 25.89
CA SER A 140 -16.39 -17.45 25.93
C SER A 140 -16.47 -16.11 25.21
N ASP A 141 -17.70 -15.65 24.95
CA ASP A 141 -17.96 -14.31 24.43
C ASP A 141 -17.46 -13.24 25.40
N ILE A 142 -16.56 -12.37 24.92
CA ILE A 142 -15.89 -11.35 25.71
C ILE A 142 -15.81 -10.04 24.97
N TYR A 143 -16.04 -8.98 25.73
CA TYR A 143 -15.89 -7.61 25.30
C TYR A 143 -14.81 -6.97 26.16
N VAL A 144 -13.81 -6.36 25.51
CA VAL A 144 -12.77 -5.58 26.17
C VAL A 144 -12.79 -4.16 25.64
N LYS A 145 -12.74 -3.18 26.55
CA LYS A 145 -12.61 -1.77 26.22
C LYS A 145 -11.32 -1.21 26.79
N ASN A 146 -10.52 -0.59 25.94
CA ASN A 146 -9.39 0.20 26.40
C ASN A 146 -9.88 1.53 26.95
N ASN A 147 -9.57 1.84 28.21
CA ASN A 147 -10.05 3.05 28.86
C ASN A 147 -9.35 4.33 28.32
N ALA A 148 -8.13 4.21 27.81
CA ALA A 148 -7.38 5.33 27.25
C ALA A 148 -7.80 5.68 25.82
N THR A 149 -8.01 4.67 24.97
CA THR A 149 -8.36 4.87 23.54
C THR A 149 -9.85 4.77 23.25
N ASN A 150 -10.67 4.31 24.22
CA ASN A 150 -12.08 3.97 24.04
C ASN A 150 -12.36 2.90 22.97
N GLN A 151 -11.34 2.19 22.48
CA GLN A 151 -11.52 1.10 21.52
C GLN A 151 -12.14 -0.12 22.19
N THR A 152 -13.03 -0.80 21.46
CA THR A 152 -13.69 -2.03 21.91
C THR A 152 -13.27 -3.20 21.04
N PHE A 153 -13.00 -4.33 21.69
CA PHE A 153 -12.58 -5.58 21.08
C PHE A 153 -13.56 -6.68 21.51
N ILE A 154 -13.92 -7.57 20.59
CA ILE A 154 -15.09 -8.47 20.75
C ILE A 154 -14.72 -9.89 20.32
N TRP A 155 -14.29 -10.74 21.24
CA TRP A 155 -14.09 -12.14 20.89
C TRP A 155 -15.36 -12.90 21.15
N LYS A 156 -15.89 -13.55 20.11
CA LYS A 156 -16.97 -14.51 20.28
C LYS A 156 -16.37 -15.88 20.52
N GLU A 157 -17.06 -16.70 21.30
CA GLU A 157 -16.73 -18.09 21.50
C GLU A 157 -16.51 -18.75 20.14
N ASN A 158 -15.28 -19.23 19.95
CA ASN A 158 -14.88 -19.89 18.72
C ASN A 158 -15.74 -21.15 18.59
N GLN A 159 -16.77 -21.11 17.76
CA GLN A 159 -17.50 -22.29 17.29
C GLN A 159 -16.56 -23.11 16.39
N ASN A 160 -15.58 -23.78 16.99
CA ASN A 160 -14.62 -24.70 16.36
C ASN A 160 -15.30 -26.03 15.94
N LEU A 161 -16.56 -25.97 15.52
CA LEU A 161 -17.35 -27.10 15.04
C LEU A 161 -17.27 -27.25 13.51
N TYR A 162 -16.27 -26.68 12.87
CA TYR A 162 -16.02 -26.96 11.46
C TYR A 162 -15.26 -28.28 11.33
N ASN A 163 -15.92 -29.28 10.74
CA ASN A 163 -15.25 -30.46 10.19
C ASN A 163 -14.04 -30.02 9.33
N GLN A 164 -13.02 -30.88 9.20
CA GLN A 164 -11.80 -30.56 8.43
C GLN A 164 -12.09 -30.00 7.03
N LEU A 165 -13.13 -30.51 6.34
CA LEU A 165 -13.60 -29.99 5.05
C LEU A 165 -14.11 -28.55 5.13
N GLY A 166 -14.84 -28.21 6.19
CA GLY A 166 -15.31 -26.84 6.44
C GLY A 166 -14.16 -25.86 6.65
N LYS A 167 -13.10 -26.27 7.35
CA LYS A 167 -11.89 -25.46 7.53
C LYS A 167 -11.16 -25.18 6.22
N VAL A 168 -11.04 -26.20 5.35
CA VAL A 168 -10.44 -26.01 4.02
C VAL A 168 -11.28 -25.07 3.15
N ALA A 169 -12.60 -25.24 3.14
CA ALA A 169 -13.50 -24.35 2.42
C ALA A 169 -13.42 -22.90 2.92
N TYR A 170 -13.38 -22.70 4.24
CA TYR A 170 -13.22 -21.38 4.86
C TYR A 170 -11.89 -20.72 4.45
N ASN A 171 -10.78 -21.46 4.55
CA ASN A 171 -9.46 -20.99 4.13
C ASN A 171 -9.41 -20.63 2.64
N PHE A 172 -10.10 -21.39 1.79
CA PHE A 172 -10.20 -21.10 0.36
C PHE A 172 -11.05 -19.85 0.09
N CYS A 173 -12.16 -19.66 0.80
CA CYS A 173 -12.94 -18.44 0.74
C CYS A 173 -12.11 -17.22 1.17
N ASP A 174 -11.36 -17.33 2.26
CA ASP A 174 -10.45 -16.28 2.72
C ASP A 174 -9.38 -15.96 1.67
N PHE A 175 -8.80 -16.97 1.02
CA PHE A 175 -7.87 -16.76 -0.09
C PHE A 175 -8.50 -15.96 -1.24
N LEU A 176 -9.72 -16.31 -1.64
CA LEU A 176 -10.44 -15.60 -2.70
C LEU A 176 -10.76 -14.15 -2.30
N ILE A 177 -11.21 -13.94 -1.07
CA ILE A 177 -11.54 -12.61 -0.53
C ILE A 177 -10.29 -11.73 -0.48
N ILE A 178 -9.17 -12.25 0.03
CA ILE A 178 -7.89 -11.53 0.06
C ILE A 178 -7.46 -11.17 -1.37
N THR A 179 -7.52 -12.13 -2.29
CA THR A 179 -7.12 -11.91 -3.69
C THR A 179 -7.97 -10.83 -4.36
N LEU A 180 -9.29 -10.88 -4.16
CA LEU A 180 -10.22 -9.88 -4.68
C LEU A 180 -9.96 -8.50 -4.08
N GLY A 181 -9.80 -8.42 -2.75
CA GLY A 181 -9.54 -7.16 -2.05
C GLY A 181 -8.20 -6.54 -2.46
N LEU A 182 -7.16 -7.35 -2.62
CA LEU A 182 -5.85 -6.89 -3.12
C LEU A 182 -5.94 -6.38 -4.55
N PHE A 183 -6.67 -7.10 -5.42
CA PHE A 183 -6.90 -6.66 -6.80
C PHE A 183 -7.62 -5.31 -6.86
N ILE A 184 -8.73 -5.17 -6.12
CA ILE A 184 -9.50 -3.92 -6.05
C ILE A 184 -8.62 -2.77 -5.53
N SER A 185 -7.89 -3.02 -4.43
CA SER A 185 -7.01 -2.02 -3.83
C SER A 185 -5.89 -1.58 -4.77
N SER A 186 -5.13 -2.51 -5.36
CA SER A 186 -4.04 -2.18 -6.27
C SER A 186 -4.55 -1.50 -7.55
N ALA A 187 -5.64 -2.00 -8.15
CA ALA A 187 -6.23 -1.41 -9.34
C ALA A 187 -6.66 0.04 -9.11
N ILE A 188 -7.35 0.31 -8.00
CA ILE A 188 -7.89 1.65 -7.71
C ILE A 188 -6.80 2.60 -7.22
N SER A 189 -5.82 2.14 -6.44
CA SER A 189 -4.62 2.93 -6.11
C SER A 189 -3.83 3.30 -7.37
N SER A 190 -3.60 2.36 -8.28
CA SER A 190 -2.90 2.61 -9.55
C SER A 190 -3.65 3.62 -10.43
N LEU A 191 -4.98 3.49 -10.52
CA LEU A 191 -5.83 4.42 -11.25
C LEU A 191 -5.79 5.82 -10.64
N TYR A 192 -5.90 5.92 -9.31
CA TYR A 192 -5.81 7.17 -8.57
C TYR A 192 -4.47 7.88 -8.81
N ILE A 193 -3.35 7.16 -8.71
CA ILE A 193 -2.01 7.71 -8.95
C ILE A 193 -1.89 8.21 -10.39
N LYS A 194 -2.28 7.40 -11.38
CA LYS A 194 -2.17 7.75 -12.80
C LYS A 194 -2.98 9.00 -13.12
N ILE A 195 -4.21 9.09 -12.60
CA ILE A 195 -5.08 10.26 -12.82
C ILE A 195 -4.54 11.49 -12.08
N THR A 196 -4.03 11.32 -10.87
CA THR A 196 -3.40 12.42 -10.12
C THR A 196 -2.22 13.00 -10.89
N ILE A 197 -1.37 12.17 -11.48
CA ILE A 197 -0.24 12.61 -12.31
C ILE A 197 -0.73 13.32 -13.58
N ILE A 198 -1.76 12.78 -14.24
CA ILE A 198 -2.35 13.38 -15.43
C ILE A 198 -2.95 14.76 -15.12
N CYS A 199 -3.61 14.90 -13.97
CA CYS A 199 -4.27 16.13 -13.51
C CYS A 199 -3.31 17.14 -12.87
N ALA A 200 -2.13 16.73 -12.40
CA ALA A 200 -1.18 17.58 -11.69
C ALA A 200 -0.90 18.93 -12.39
N PRO A 201 -0.77 19.01 -13.74
CA PRO A 201 -0.51 20.28 -14.40
C PRO A 201 -1.65 21.29 -14.29
N VAL A 202 -2.89 20.85 -14.01
CA VAL A 202 -4.03 21.75 -13.78
C VAL A 202 -3.86 22.54 -12.50
N ILE A 203 -3.33 21.92 -11.44
CA ILE A 203 -3.00 22.62 -10.20
C ILE A 203 -1.92 23.67 -10.48
N ILE A 204 -0.91 23.33 -11.27
CA ILE A 204 0.14 24.27 -11.68
C ILE A 204 -0.47 25.44 -12.46
N ILE A 205 -1.38 25.19 -13.40
CA ILE A 205 -2.07 26.26 -14.15
C ILE A 205 -2.84 27.17 -13.19
N ILE A 206 -3.59 26.62 -12.22
CA ILE A 206 -4.31 27.42 -11.22
C ILE A 206 -3.32 28.30 -10.43
N MET A 207 -2.20 27.73 -9.98
CA MET A 207 -1.17 28.48 -9.25
C MET A 207 -0.56 29.60 -10.12
N LEU A 208 -0.34 29.35 -11.42
CA LEU A 208 0.16 30.35 -12.35
C LEU A 208 -0.84 31.48 -12.60
N GLU A 209 -2.11 31.17 -12.78
CA GLU A 209 -3.18 32.17 -12.94
C GLU A 209 -3.31 33.03 -11.68
N VAL A 210 -3.22 32.42 -10.49
CA VAL A 210 -3.18 33.17 -9.22
C VAL A 210 -1.94 34.07 -9.16
N SER A 211 -0.76 33.56 -9.52
CA SER A 211 0.48 34.35 -9.55
C SER A 211 0.42 35.52 -10.54
N TYR A 212 -0.27 35.34 -11.68
CA TYR A 212 -0.51 36.38 -12.67
C TYR A 212 -1.37 37.52 -12.12
N ILE A 213 -2.40 37.19 -11.33
CA ILE A 213 -3.24 38.18 -10.62
C ILE A 213 -2.38 39.03 -9.67
N PHE A 214 -1.39 38.44 -9.02
CA PHE A 214 -0.44 39.14 -8.14
C PHE A 214 0.66 39.92 -8.88
N GLY A 215 0.58 40.05 -10.22
CA GLY A 215 1.48 40.88 -11.02
C GLY A 215 2.77 40.21 -11.46
N ASN A 216 2.95 38.91 -11.19
CA ASN A 216 4.14 38.18 -11.61
C ASN A 216 4.00 37.66 -13.06
N ARG A 217 4.20 38.56 -14.03
CA ARG A 217 3.93 38.29 -15.46
C ARG A 217 5.01 37.47 -16.18
N GLN A 218 6.13 37.16 -15.54
CA GLN A 218 7.30 36.56 -16.21
C GLN A 218 7.29 35.02 -16.32
N ILE A 219 6.23 34.35 -15.85
CA ILE A 219 6.24 32.89 -15.65
C ILE A 219 5.38 32.15 -16.69
N PHE A 220 6.05 31.68 -17.75
CA PHE A 220 6.08 30.26 -18.18
C PHE A 220 4.92 29.51 -18.90
N PRO A 221 4.02 30.10 -19.73
CA PRO A 221 3.10 29.29 -20.55
C PRO A 221 3.84 28.30 -21.48
N ILE A 222 4.95 28.75 -22.07
CA ILE A 222 5.81 27.94 -22.95
C ILE A 222 6.49 26.78 -22.23
N PHE A 223 6.88 26.96 -20.96
CA PHE A 223 7.52 25.88 -20.21
C PHE A 223 6.51 24.87 -19.71
N LEU A 224 5.30 25.31 -19.34
CA LEU A 224 4.21 24.38 -19.02
C LEU A 224 3.82 23.56 -20.26
N ALA A 225 3.78 24.19 -21.43
CA ALA A 225 3.52 23.50 -22.68
C ALA A 225 4.63 22.52 -23.10
N ARG A 226 5.89 22.80 -22.72
CA ARG A 226 7.02 21.88 -22.94
C ARG A 226 7.11 20.76 -21.89
N ALA A 227 6.79 21.06 -20.63
CA ALA A 227 6.86 20.12 -19.52
C ALA A 227 5.70 19.11 -19.55
N PHE A 228 4.51 19.55 -19.98
CA PHE A 228 3.30 18.75 -20.05
C PHE A 228 2.64 18.86 -21.44
N PRO A 229 3.22 18.23 -22.48
CA PRO A 229 2.76 18.39 -23.86
C PRO A 229 1.28 18.07 -24.06
N TRP A 230 0.75 17.09 -23.32
CA TRP A 230 -0.66 16.67 -23.41
C TRP A 230 -1.63 17.77 -22.96
N ILE A 231 -1.29 18.60 -21.97
CA ILE A 231 -2.13 19.75 -21.57
C ILE A 231 -1.73 21.00 -22.34
N GLY A 232 -0.43 21.18 -22.60
CA GLY A 232 0.14 22.29 -23.36
C GLY A 232 -0.47 22.48 -24.73
N LEU A 233 -0.71 21.39 -25.46
CA LEU A 233 -1.32 21.42 -26.78
C LEU A 233 -2.75 21.99 -26.71
N TYR A 234 -3.58 21.53 -25.77
CA TYR A 234 -4.94 22.04 -25.60
C TYR A 234 -4.96 23.50 -25.14
N LEU A 235 -4.03 23.89 -24.25
CA LEU A 235 -3.89 25.29 -23.85
C LEU A 235 -3.54 26.20 -25.04
N ASN A 236 -2.58 25.79 -25.87
CA ASN A 236 -2.19 26.54 -27.06
C ASN A 236 -3.34 26.66 -28.07
N ILE A 237 -4.17 25.61 -28.22
CA ILE A 237 -5.37 25.67 -29.07
C ILE A 237 -6.40 26.63 -28.48
N LEU A 238 -6.64 26.60 -27.17
CA LEU A 238 -7.57 27.51 -26.50
C LEU A 238 -7.11 28.97 -26.62
N ASP A 239 -5.81 29.23 -26.46
CA ASP A 239 -5.22 30.57 -26.62
C ASP A 239 -5.35 31.07 -28.07
N ARG A 240 -5.09 30.21 -29.06
CA ARG A 240 -5.29 30.56 -30.49
C ARG A 240 -6.75 30.83 -30.84
N THR A 241 -7.68 30.10 -30.22
CA THR A 241 -9.12 30.24 -30.46
C THR A 241 -9.80 31.28 -29.57
N GLN A 242 -9.05 31.99 -28.72
CA GLN A 242 -9.55 32.98 -27.76
C GLN A 242 -10.66 32.44 -26.85
N ARG A 243 -10.64 31.13 -26.56
CA ARG A 243 -11.63 30.48 -25.69
C ARG A 243 -11.13 30.40 -24.25
N SER A 244 -12.07 30.44 -23.30
CA SER A 244 -11.72 30.43 -21.88
C SER A 244 -11.09 29.10 -21.43
N LYS A 245 -9.98 29.17 -20.70
CA LYS A 245 -9.31 28.01 -20.06
C LYS A 245 -10.12 27.38 -18.91
N LYS A 246 -11.14 28.10 -18.42
CA LYS A 246 -11.96 27.71 -17.26
C LYS A 246 -12.61 26.35 -17.42
N GLN A 247 -13.15 26.04 -18.60
CA GLN A 247 -13.82 24.76 -18.87
C GLN A 247 -12.86 23.57 -18.73
N LEU A 248 -11.62 23.73 -19.20
CA LEU A 248 -10.58 22.71 -19.06
C LEU A 248 -10.22 22.49 -17.59
N ILE A 249 -9.97 23.58 -16.85
CA ILE A 249 -9.68 23.49 -15.41
C ILE A 249 -10.81 22.79 -14.65
N VAL A 250 -12.06 23.19 -14.90
CA VAL A 250 -13.24 22.58 -14.27
C VAL A 250 -13.34 21.08 -14.59
N ALA A 251 -13.15 20.69 -15.85
CA ALA A 251 -13.23 19.29 -16.26
C ALA A 251 -12.18 18.40 -15.54
N PHE A 252 -10.92 18.84 -15.48
CA PHE A 252 -9.87 18.10 -14.78
C PHE A 252 -10.06 18.06 -13.26
N THR A 253 -10.54 19.16 -12.65
CA THR A 253 -10.87 19.19 -11.22
C THR A 253 -12.02 18.25 -10.88
N LEU A 254 -13.08 18.22 -11.71
CA LEU A 254 -14.19 17.28 -11.55
C LEU A 254 -13.73 15.83 -11.72
N MET A 255 -12.85 15.56 -12.69
CA MET A 255 -12.25 14.23 -12.86
C MET A 255 -11.45 13.81 -11.62
N LEU A 256 -10.62 14.70 -11.06
CA LEU A 256 -9.86 14.40 -9.83
C LEU A 256 -10.79 14.11 -8.65
N LEU A 257 -11.84 14.91 -8.46
CA LEU A 257 -12.80 14.73 -7.38
C LEU A 257 -13.55 13.40 -7.51
N LEU A 258 -14.05 13.07 -8.72
CA LEU A 258 -14.75 11.81 -8.99
C LEU A 258 -13.86 10.62 -8.63
N ILE A 259 -12.61 10.64 -9.07
CA ILE A 259 -11.67 9.55 -8.86
C ILE A 259 -11.25 9.43 -7.40
N TYR A 260 -11.11 10.56 -6.71
CA TYR A 260 -10.87 10.56 -5.27
C TYR A 260 -12.04 9.94 -4.49
N PHE A 261 -13.29 10.22 -4.88
CA PHE A 261 -14.46 9.59 -4.29
C PHE A 261 -14.50 8.08 -4.52
N ILE A 262 -14.15 7.63 -5.74
CA ILE A 262 -14.03 6.20 -6.07
C ILE A 262 -12.92 5.55 -5.22
N TYR A 263 -11.79 6.23 -5.05
CA TYR A 263 -10.68 5.78 -4.23
C TYR A 263 -11.09 5.61 -2.76
N LEU A 264 -11.74 6.61 -2.16
CA LEU A 264 -12.25 6.51 -0.78
C LEU A 264 -13.29 5.38 -0.63
N SER A 265 -14.23 5.27 -1.57
CA SER A 265 -15.23 4.20 -1.56
C SER A 265 -14.56 2.81 -1.64
N SER A 266 -13.51 2.70 -2.44
CA SER A 266 -12.72 1.48 -2.55
C SER A 266 -11.91 1.15 -1.31
N ILE A 267 -11.38 2.14 -0.60
CA ILE A 267 -10.70 1.90 0.68
C ILE A 267 -11.69 1.30 1.67
N ILE A 268 -12.91 1.84 1.73
CA ILE A 268 -13.97 1.32 2.62
C ILE A 268 -14.35 -0.11 2.23
N ILE A 269 -14.62 -0.38 0.95
CA ILE A 269 -14.94 -1.75 0.49
C ILE A 269 -13.75 -2.69 0.72
N GLY A 270 -12.55 -2.22 0.42
CA GLY A 270 -11.31 -2.96 0.59
C GLY A 270 -11.04 -3.28 2.05
N SER A 271 -11.33 -2.36 2.99
CA SER A 271 -11.11 -2.60 4.41
C SER A 271 -12.04 -3.71 4.92
N TYR A 272 -13.32 -3.66 4.55
CA TYR A 272 -14.27 -4.72 4.87
C TYR A 272 -13.90 -6.09 4.27
N LEU A 273 -13.32 -6.13 3.08
CA LEU A 273 -12.88 -7.39 2.46
C LEU A 273 -11.60 -7.93 3.10
N LEU A 274 -10.60 -7.07 3.25
CA LEU A 274 -9.25 -7.49 3.64
C LEU A 274 -9.12 -7.74 5.13
N PHE A 275 -9.67 -6.85 5.96
CA PHE A 275 -9.51 -6.88 7.40
C PHE A 275 -10.72 -7.51 8.09
N LYS A 276 -10.46 -8.16 9.22
CA LYS A 276 -11.51 -8.61 10.13
C LYS A 276 -12.01 -7.42 10.95
N ILE A 277 -13.17 -7.60 11.58
CA ILE A 277 -13.85 -6.59 12.42
C ILE A 277 -12.96 -6.05 13.55
N GLN A 278 -11.90 -6.76 13.96
CA GLN A 278 -11.00 -6.36 15.04
C GLN A 278 -9.57 -6.20 14.56
N VAL A 279 -9.27 -4.98 14.12
CA VAL A 279 -7.91 -4.52 13.87
C VAL A 279 -7.65 -3.23 14.65
N PRO A 280 -6.41 -3.00 15.09
CA PRO A 280 -6.06 -1.75 15.76
C PRO A 280 -6.25 -0.58 14.82
N TYR A 281 -6.67 0.56 15.38
CA TYR A 281 -6.92 1.79 14.61
C TYR A 281 -5.70 2.21 13.78
N GLY A 282 -5.97 2.64 12.54
CA GLY A 282 -4.96 3.12 11.60
C GLY A 282 -4.16 2.01 10.89
N LEU A 283 -4.34 0.73 11.25
CA LEU A 283 -3.66 -0.36 10.55
C LEU A 283 -4.11 -0.47 9.09
N GLU A 284 -5.41 -0.33 8.85
CA GLU A 284 -6.00 -0.36 7.51
C GLU A 284 -5.45 0.80 6.66
N ASP A 285 -5.48 2.02 7.21
CA ASP A 285 -4.97 3.23 6.55
C ASP A 285 -3.48 3.10 6.21
N ASN A 286 -2.67 2.58 7.14
CA ASN A 286 -1.25 2.33 6.92
C ASN A 286 -1.03 1.30 5.81
N PHE A 287 -1.85 0.25 5.73
CA PHE A 287 -1.79 -0.75 4.67
C PHE A 287 -2.10 -0.15 3.30
N PHE A 288 -3.22 0.56 3.15
CA PHE A 288 -3.56 1.23 1.89
C PHE A 288 -2.56 2.32 1.51
N GLY A 289 -2.03 3.04 2.50
CA GLY A 289 -0.92 3.97 2.33
C GLY A 289 0.32 3.30 1.77
N LEU A 290 0.72 2.13 2.31
CA LEU A 290 1.85 1.35 1.80
C LEU A 290 1.61 0.85 0.37
N VAL A 291 0.41 0.36 0.05
CA VAL A 291 0.05 -0.05 -1.33
C VAL A 291 0.21 1.12 -2.29
N THR A 292 -0.36 2.28 -1.95
CA THR A 292 -0.27 3.49 -2.78
C THR A 292 1.17 3.99 -2.93
N VAL A 293 1.98 3.99 -1.86
CA VAL A 293 3.39 4.36 -1.93
C VAL A 293 4.19 3.39 -2.80
N ASN A 294 3.96 2.09 -2.68
CA ASN A 294 4.64 1.09 -3.51
C ASN A 294 4.26 1.20 -4.99
N GLU A 295 2.98 1.42 -5.30
CA GLU A 295 2.51 1.68 -6.67
C GLU A 295 3.12 2.96 -7.24
N PHE A 296 3.21 4.02 -6.44
CA PHE A 296 3.85 5.27 -6.87
C PHE A 296 5.35 5.10 -7.09
N ALA A 297 6.03 4.42 -6.16
CA ALA A 297 7.44 4.11 -6.28
C ALA A 297 7.70 3.24 -7.53
N SER A 298 6.88 2.21 -7.76
CA SER A 298 6.99 1.32 -8.92
C SER A 298 6.90 2.09 -10.23
N LEU A 299 5.97 3.05 -10.30
CA LEU A 299 5.82 3.97 -11.42
C LEU A 299 7.06 4.86 -11.61
N LEU A 300 7.67 5.32 -10.51
CA LEU A 300 8.82 6.23 -10.58
C LEU A 300 10.16 5.57 -10.83
N PHE A 301 10.41 4.35 -10.37
CA PHE A 301 11.75 3.76 -10.37
C PHE A 301 11.91 2.49 -11.19
N LEU A 302 10.87 1.66 -11.37
CA LEU A 302 11.03 0.36 -12.03
C LEU A 302 10.85 0.47 -13.54
N ARG A 303 11.94 0.27 -14.28
CA ARG A 303 11.95 0.34 -15.76
C ARG A 303 12.60 -0.85 -16.42
N THR A 304 13.48 -1.56 -15.72
CA THR A 304 14.14 -2.75 -16.26
C THR A 304 13.18 -3.94 -16.32
N ARG A 305 13.47 -4.90 -17.21
CA ARG A 305 12.73 -6.16 -17.33
C ARG A 305 12.53 -6.86 -15.98
N SER A 306 13.64 -7.06 -15.29
CA SER A 306 13.70 -7.90 -14.10
C SER A 306 12.94 -7.24 -12.97
N SER A 307 13.09 -5.92 -12.81
CA SER A 307 12.40 -5.19 -11.76
C SER A 307 10.87 -5.18 -11.97
N ILE A 308 10.42 -4.91 -13.20
CA ILE A 308 8.99 -4.92 -13.57
C ILE A 308 8.38 -6.31 -13.37
N TYR A 309 9.14 -7.38 -13.62
CA TYR A 309 8.63 -8.75 -13.49
C TYR A 309 8.61 -9.27 -12.05
N PHE A 310 9.67 -9.02 -11.28
CA PHE A 310 9.86 -9.65 -9.97
C PHE A 310 9.36 -8.81 -8.80
N VAL A 311 9.53 -7.48 -8.82
CA VAL A 311 9.16 -6.64 -7.67
C VAL A 311 7.66 -6.76 -7.36
N PRO A 312 6.72 -6.65 -8.33
CA PRO A 312 5.30 -6.82 -8.04
C PRO A 312 4.94 -8.20 -7.48
N LYS A 313 5.68 -9.25 -7.87
CA LYS A 313 5.45 -10.60 -7.35
C LYS A 313 5.85 -10.72 -5.89
N PHE A 314 7.02 -10.20 -5.54
CA PHE A 314 7.47 -10.19 -4.15
C PHE A 314 6.55 -9.35 -3.27
N THR A 315 6.16 -8.14 -3.70
CA THR A 315 5.25 -7.29 -2.93
C THR A 315 3.89 -7.95 -2.73
N ILE A 316 3.30 -8.57 -3.76
CA ILE A 316 2.04 -9.32 -3.62
C ILE A 316 2.19 -10.50 -2.66
N ILE A 317 3.29 -11.26 -2.73
CA ILE A 317 3.55 -12.35 -1.77
C ILE A 317 3.60 -11.81 -0.34
N TYR A 318 4.29 -10.69 -0.10
CA TYR A 318 4.35 -10.09 1.24
C TYR A 318 2.99 -9.60 1.72
N TYR A 319 2.22 -8.93 0.87
CA TYR A 319 0.84 -8.53 1.18
C TYR A 319 -0.03 -9.73 1.52
N TYR A 320 0.10 -10.81 0.73
CA TYR A 320 -0.66 -12.02 0.95
C TYR A 320 -0.31 -12.67 2.30
N LEU A 321 0.98 -12.81 2.63
CA LEU A 321 1.42 -13.35 3.92
C LEU A 321 0.93 -12.51 5.10
N PHE A 322 0.99 -11.18 4.98
CA PHE A 322 0.50 -10.27 6.02
C PHE A 322 -1.02 -10.40 6.23
N LEU A 323 -1.81 -10.33 5.15
CA LEU A 323 -3.26 -10.42 5.24
C LEU A 323 -3.71 -11.82 5.68
N TRP A 324 -3.02 -12.86 5.22
CA TRP A 324 -3.24 -14.21 5.69
C TRP A 324 -2.99 -14.34 7.19
N TYR A 325 -1.91 -13.74 7.71
CA TYR A 325 -1.63 -13.68 9.13
C TYR A 325 -2.75 -12.96 9.90
N VAL A 326 -3.15 -11.75 9.47
CA VAL A 326 -4.23 -10.97 10.10
C VAL A 326 -5.55 -11.74 10.14
N ARG A 327 -5.89 -12.47 9.07
CA ARG A 327 -7.12 -13.26 9.01
C ARG A 327 -7.02 -14.61 9.73
N SER A 328 -5.83 -15.19 9.85
CA SER A 328 -5.67 -16.50 10.50
C SER A 328 -5.65 -16.41 12.01
N THR A 329 -5.32 -15.25 12.58
CA THR A 329 -5.26 -15.05 14.04
C THR A 329 -6.51 -14.33 14.56
N ASN A 330 -6.85 -14.56 15.83
CA ASN A 330 -7.92 -13.82 16.52
C ASN A 330 -7.47 -12.40 16.84
N TYR A 331 -6.33 -12.28 17.52
CA TYR A 331 -5.65 -11.01 17.73
C TYR A 331 -4.14 -11.26 17.78
N GLY A 332 -3.40 -10.71 16.83
CA GLY A 332 -1.97 -10.91 16.68
C GLY A 332 -1.18 -9.61 16.83
N PHE A 333 0.14 -9.71 16.65
CA PHE A 333 1.05 -8.56 16.65
C PHE A 333 0.96 -7.75 15.33
N TYR A 334 -0.22 -7.25 14.98
CA TYR A 334 -0.52 -6.70 13.66
C TYR A 334 0.30 -5.45 13.32
N SER A 335 0.52 -4.53 14.27
CA SER A 335 1.33 -3.33 14.05
C SER A 335 2.79 -3.68 13.73
N LEU A 336 3.38 -4.64 14.45
CA LEU A 336 4.73 -5.11 14.19
C LEU A 336 4.82 -5.86 12.86
N ALA A 337 3.81 -6.66 12.52
CA ALA A 337 3.70 -7.32 11.21
C ALA A 337 3.59 -6.30 10.06
N MET A 338 2.87 -5.18 10.27
CA MET A 338 2.74 -4.10 9.28
C MET A 338 4.08 -3.37 9.06
N ILE A 339 4.85 -3.11 10.13
CA ILE A 339 6.20 -2.55 10.03
C ILE A 339 7.13 -3.53 9.30
N THR A 340 7.02 -4.82 9.60
CA THR A 340 7.80 -5.87 8.91
C THR A 340 7.48 -5.90 7.43
N LEU A 341 6.20 -5.83 7.07
CA LEU A 341 5.74 -5.77 5.68
C LEU A 341 6.33 -4.55 4.96
N SER A 342 6.29 -3.37 5.58
CA SER A 342 6.84 -2.16 4.96
C SER A 342 8.34 -2.28 4.73
N TYR A 343 9.11 -2.80 5.70
CA TYR A 343 10.54 -3.05 5.55
C TYR A 343 10.86 -4.08 4.47
N MET A 344 10.08 -5.17 4.34
CA MET A 344 10.26 -6.14 3.26
C MET A 344 10.00 -5.51 1.88
N CYS A 345 8.93 -4.73 1.75
CA CYS A 345 8.59 -4.03 0.51
C CYS A 345 9.67 -3.00 0.13
N PHE A 346 10.04 -2.08 1.03
CA PHE A 346 11.05 -1.06 0.73
C PHE A 346 12.45 -1.66 0.58
N GLY A 347 12.80 -2.65 1.39
CA GLY A 347 14.08 -3.36 1.31
C GLY A 347 14.26 -4.07 -0.04
N THR A 348 13.24 -4.80 -0.50
CA THR A 348 13.26 -5.41 -1.85
C THR A 348 13.29 -4.35 -2.94
N PHE A 349 12.54 -3.26 -2.80
CA PHE A 349 12.57 -2.16 -3.76
C PHE A 349 13.97 -1.55 -3.93
N CYS A 350 14.64 -1.23 -2.81
CA CYS A 350 16.02 -0.72 -2.81
C CYS A 350 17.01 -1.73 -3.39
N LEU A 351 16.84 -3.02 -3.09
CA LEU A 351 17.67 -4.09 -3.63
C LEU A 351 17.55 -4.16 -5.16
N PHE A 352 16.34 -4.10 -5.72
CA PHE A 352 16.14 -4.13 -7.17
C PHE A 352 16.62 -2.86 -7.86
N ILE A 353 16.53 -1.70 -7.21
CA ILE A 353 17.16 -0.47 -7.71
C ILE A 353 18.66 -0.66 -7.81
N PHE A 354 19.29 -1.18 -6.76
CA PHE A 354 20.74 -1.38 -6.70
C PHE A 354 21.24 -2.41 -7.74
N ILE A 355 20.56 -3.56 -7.86
CA ILE A 355 21.00 -4.66 -8.72
C ILE A 355 20.68 -4.42 -10.21
N TYR A 356 19.53 -3.81 -10.53
CA TYR A 356 19.07 -3.72 -11.91
C TYR A 356 18.95 -2.29 -12.43
N GLU A 357 18.31 -1.38 -11.70
CA GLU A 357 18.04 -0.03 -12.22
C GLU A 357 19.30 0.81 -12.35
N ILE A 358 20.18 0.83 -11.34
CA ILE A 358 21.42 1.61 -11.38
C ILE A 358 22.38 1.09 -12.47
N PRO A 359 22.68 -0.23 -12.57
CA PRO A 359 23.54 -0.73 -13.64
C PRO A 359 22.98 -0.52 -15.03
N SER A 360 21.65 -0.41 -15.18
CA SER A 360 21.01 -0.20 -16.49
C SER A 360 21.41 1.10 -17.18
N LEU A 361 21.87 2.10 -16.42
CA LEU A 361 22.40 3.35 -16.95
C LEU A 361 23.68 3.16 -17.81
N GLY A 362 24.44 2.09 -17.54
CA GLY A 362 25.66 1.75 -18.28
C GLY A 362 25.46 0.65 -19.33
N TRP A 363 24.25 0.12 -19.50
CA TRP A 363 23.99 -0.92 -20.50
C TRP A 363 24.01 -0.34 -21.92
N ASN A 364 24.22 -1.22 -22.92
CA ASN A 364 24.16 -0.80 -24.31
C ASN A 364 22.78 -0.20 -24.63
N PRO A 365 22.66 1.08 -25.01
CA PRO A 365 21.38 1.75 -25.24
C PRO A 365 20.62 1.18 -26.44
N LEU A 366 21.33 0.54 -27.37
CA LEU A 366 20.73 -0.11 -28.54
C LEU A 366 20.02 -1.42 -28.16
N SER A 367 20.43 -2.06 -27.07
CA SER A 367 19.81 -3.31 -26.62
C SER A 367 18.34 -3.11 -26.30
N PHE A 368 17.51 -4.05 -26.76
CA PHE A 368 16.06 -4.03 -26.53
C PHE A 368 15.66 -4.17 -25.05
N TYR A 369 16.59 -4.56 -24.19
CA TYR A 369 16.40 -4.74 -22.75
C TYR A 369 16.91 -3.55 -21.91
N THR A 370 17.44 -2.52 -22.56
CA THR A 370 17.93 -1.32 -21.91
C THR A 370 16.86 -0.23 -21.99
N PRO A 371 16.41 0.33 -20.85
CA PRO A 371 15.53 1.48 -20.87
C PRO A 371 16.24 2.68 -21.51
N SER A 372 15.54 3.42 -22.36
CA SER A 372 16.06 4.61 -23.04
C SER A 372 14.99 5.70 -23.10
N ILE A 373 15.35 6.90 -23.55
CA ILE A 373 14.39 8.01 -23.69
C ILE A 373 13.24 7.64 -24.65
N ASP A 374 13.52 6.89 -25.71
CA ASP A 374 12.49 6.42 -26.63
C ASP A 374 11.72 5.21 -26.08
N ARG A 375 12.33 4.49 -25.14
CA ARG A 375 11.80 3.27 -24.51
C ARG A 375 11.91 3.37 -22.99
N PRO A 376 11.13 4.27 -22.35
CA PRO A 376 11.32 4.60 -20.94
C PRO A 376 11.06 3.41 -20.01
N ARG A 377 10.32 2.38 -20.43
CA ARG A 377 10.19 1.10 -19.72
C ARG A 377 10.42 -0.06 -20.67
N CYS A 378 11.20 -1.04 -20.22
CA CYS A 378 11.27 -2.33 -20.88
C CYS A 378 9.87 -2.97 -20.84
N TYR A 379 9.43 -3.57 -21.94
CA TYR A 379 8.11 -4.26 -22.08
C TYR A 379 6.85 -3.40 -22.19
N TYR A 380 6.96 -2.08 -22.26
CA TYR A 380 5.79 -1.26 -22.57
C TYR A 380 5.57 -1.20 -24.09
N LEU A 381 4.77 -2.13 -24.62
CA LEU A 381 4.22 -2.02 -25.96
C LEU A 381 2.70 -1.99 -25.85
N PRO A 382 2.08 -0.82 -26.09
CA PRO A 382 0.65 -0.82 -26.28
C PRO A 382 0.30 -1.47 -27.61
N VAL A 383 -0.52 -2.52 -27.53
CA VAL A 383 -0.95 -3.30 -28.70
C VAL A 383 -1.77 -2.44 -29.67
N PHE A 384 -2.37 -1.34 -29.22
CA PHE A 384 -3.34 -0.58 -30.01
C PHE A 384 -3.15 0.94 -29.90
N SER A 385 -2.78 1.55 -31.02
CA SER A 385 -2.76 2.99 -31.35
C SER A 385 -1.46 3.78 -31.13
N MET A 386 -0.90 4.21 -32.27
CA MET A 386 0.14 5.24 -32.41
C MET A 386 -0.35 6.67 -32.05
N ASN A 387 -1.66 6.88 -31.90
CA ASN A 387 -2.22 8.21 -31.63
C ASN A 387 -1.83 8.75 -30.24
N TRP A 388 -1.36 7.89 -29.34
CA TRP A 388 -0.92 8.25 -27.98
C TRP A 388 0.45 8.96 -27.91
N ILE A 389 1.06 9.23 -29.08
CA ILE A 389 2.29 10.02 -29.14
C ILE A 389 2.04 11.43 -28.62
N ASN A 390 0.88 12.02 -28.98
CA ASN A 390 0.51 13.39 -28.61
C ASN A 390 -0.67 13.48 -27.63
N ASP A 391 -1.35 12.37 -27.35
CA ASP A 391 -2.55 12.33 -26.51
C ASP A 391 -2.31 11.59 -25.18
N LEU A 392 -3.24 11.75 -24.24
CA LEU A 392 -3.24 11.02 -22.97
C LEU A 392 -3.34 9.51 -23.22
N PRO A 393 -2.52 8.68 -22.54
CA PRO A 393 -2.69 7.25 -22.62
C PRO A 393 -4.07 6.88 -22.09
N GLN A 394 -4.84 6.13 -22.88
CA GLN A 394 -6.20 5.75 -22.52
C GLN A 394 -6.17 5.00 -21.18
N LEU A 395 -7.04 5.37 -20.24
CA LEU A 395 -6.98 4.88 -18.86
C LEU A 395 -7.04 3.35 -18.79
N TRP A 396 -7.89 2.73 -19.62
CA TRP A 396 -8.11 1.28 -19.67
C TRP A 396 -6.84 0.46 -19.95
N THR A 397 -5.80 1.08 -20.52
CA THR A 397 -4.53 0.41 -20.83
C THR A 397 -3.81 -0.14 -19.60
N MET A 398 -4.14 0.33 -18.40
CA MET A 398 -3.62 -0.21 -17.14
C MET A 398 -4.08 -1.63 -16.84
N PHE A 399 -5.20 -2.07 -17.42
CA PHE A 399 -5.75 -3.41 -17.23
C PHE A 399 -5.22 -4.43 -18.24
N TYR A 400 -4.36 -3.99 -19.17
CA TYR A 400 -3.79 -4.88 -20.16
C TYR A 400 -2.56 -5.60 -19.60
N PRO A 401 -2.44 -6.91 -19.83
CA PRO A 401 -1.25 -7.64 -19.44
C PRO A 401 -0.01 -7.09 -20.15
N LEU A 402 1.10 -7.00 -19.43
CA LEU A 402 2.37 -6.60 -20.00
C LEU A 402 2.88 -7.69 -20.93
N HIS A 403 2.83 -7.44 -22.22
CA HIS A 403 3.34 -8.38 -23.21
C HIS A 403 4.83 -8.18 -23.45
N GLY A 404 5.52 -9.33 -23.42
CA GLY A 404 6.86 -9.50 -23.93
C GLY A 404 7.06 -8.92 -25.33
N ARG A 405 8.20 -8.28 -25.65
CA ARG A 405 8.59 -8.00 -27.05
C ARG A 405 8.54 -9.24 -27.95
N ARG A 406 8.79 -10.41 -27.37
CA ARG A 406 8.67 -11.73 -28.02
C ARG A 406 7.27 -12.06 -28.59
N TYR A 407 6.23 -11.36 -28.15
CA TYR A 407 4.86 -11.56 -28.65
C TYR A 407 4.52 -10.65 -29.83
N PHE A 408 5.45 -9.78 -30.24
CA PHE A 408 5.26 -8.86 -31.36
C PHE A 408 6.15 -9.28 -32.54
N GLN A 409 5.60 -9.21 -33.75
CA GLN A 409 6.37 -9.34 -34.98
C GLN A 409 7.40 -8.22 -35.11
N ILE A 410 8.49 -8.49 -35.82
CA ILE A 410 9.60 -7.55 -36.03
C ILE A 410 9.10 -6.24 -36.68
N GLN A 411 8.12 -6.33 -37.59
CA GLN A 411 7.48 -5.18 -38.25
C GLN A 411 6.81 -4.24 -37.23
N ASN A 412 6.02 -4.80 -36.31
CA ASN A 412 5.35 -4.06 -35.23
C ASN A 412 6.37 -3.40 -34.29
N LEU A 413 7.48 -4.08 -34.02
CA LEU A 413 8.57 -3.55 -33.19
C LEU A 413 9.35 -2.45 -33.92
N ALA A 414 9.56 -2.55 -35.24
CA ALA A 414 10.25 -1.54 -36.04
C ALA A 414 9.48 -0.21 -36.06
N LEU A 415 8.15 -0.27 -36.20
CA LEU A 415 7.24 0.86 -36.09
C LEU A 415 7.33 1.52 -34.70
N VAL A 416 7.30 0.72 -33.63
CA VAL A 416 7.29 1.22 -32.25
C VAL A 416 8.64 1.80 -31.83
N ASP A 417 9.74 1.18 -32.27
CA ASP A 417 11.10 1.65 -32.00
C ASP A 417 11.53 2.79 -32.93
N ARG A 418 10.66 3.22 -33.86
CA ARG A 418 10.95 4.23 -34.89
C ARG A 418 12.22 3.90 -35.67
N ASN A 419 12.48 2.61 -35.86
CA ASN A 419 13.61 2.13 -36.63
C ASN A 419 13.22 2.13 -38.12
N PHE A 420 13.10 3.34 -38.68
CA PHE A 420 12.70 3.57 -40.07
C PHE A 420 13.55 2.79 -41.08
N PRO A 421 14.87 2.63 -40.91
CA PRO A 421 15.66 1.78 -41.80
C PRO A 421 15.20 0.32 -41.82
N LEU A 422 14.94 -0.28 -40.64
CA LEU A 422 14.44 -1.65 -40.53
C LEU A 422 13.02 -1.78 -41.08
N LEU A 423 12.17 -0.78 -40.82
CA LEU A 423 10.79 -0.76 -41.30
C LEU A 423 10.73 -0.65 -42.83
N ASN A 424 11.50 0.25 -43.42
CA ASN A 424 11.54 0.44 -44.87
C ASN A 424 12.05 -0.82 -45.57
N ASN A 425 13.12 -1.44 -45.05
CA ASN A 425 13.61 -2.71 -45.60
C ASN A 425 12.54 -3.82 -45.56
N LEU A 426 11.71 -3.88 -44.52
CA LEU A 426 10.65 -4.88 -44.41
C LEU A 426 9.47 -4.59 -45.36
N LEU A 427 9.11 -3.31 -45.52
CA LEU A 427 8.09 -2.89 -46.47
C LEU A 427 8.51 -3.15 -47.92
N ASP A 428 9.78 -2.91 -48.24
CA ASP A 428 10.33 -3.19 -49.57
C ASP A 428 10.31 -4.69 -49.89
N ILE A 429 10.58 -5.56 -48.90
CA ILE A 429 10.47 -7.02 -49.04
C ILE A 429 9.02 -7.44 -49.28
N GLU A 430 8.06 -6.94 -48.49
CA GLU A 430 6.64 -7.27 -48.68
C GLU A 430 6.09 -6.77 -50.03
N LEU A 431 6.52 -5.58 -50.48
CA LEU A 431 6.15 -5.04 -51.79
C LEU A 431 6.71 -5.88 -52.95
N GLN A 432 7.91 -6.45 -52.79
CA GLN A 432 8.50 -7.37 -53.76
C GLN A 432 7.82 -8.74 -53.77
N GLU A 433 7.31 -9.23 -52.64
CA GLU A 433 6.57 -10.50 -52.55
C GLU A 433 5.14 -10.41 -53.11
N GLN A 434 4.58 -9.20 -53.24
CA GLN A 434 3.24 -8.96 -53.81
C GLN A 434 3.23 -8.71 -55.33
N GLN A 435 4.40 -8.52 -55.95
CA GLN A 435 4.58 -8.38 -57.40
C GLN A 435 4.91 -9.72 -58.04
#